data_AF-A0A950DL02-F1
#
_entry.id   AF-A0A950DL02-F1
#
_cell.length_a   1.000
_cell.length_b   1.000
_cell.length_c   1.000
_cell.angle_alpha   90.00
_cell.angle_beta   90.00
_cell.angle_gamma   90.00
#
_symmetry.space_group_name_H-M   'P 1'
#
loop_
_entity.id
_entity.type
_entity.pdbx_description
1 polymer ?
#
loop_
_entity_poly.entity_id
_entity_poly.type
_entity_poly.pdbx_seq_one_letter_code
_entity_poly.pdbx_strand_id
1 'polypeptide(L)' 'MAQLLVRDLEDAVVQALKQKAAEEGTSVEEAHRRILRVALLSKKPKKGFKEFLLEMPEGGDDYIFDRHRSQPREVLL' A
#
# COMPACT_ATOMS: atom_id res chain seq x y z
N MET A 1 27.14 -13.39 -8.62
CA MET A 1 25.70 -13.18 -8.36
C MET A 1 25.48 -13.27 -6.86
N ALA A 2 24.66 -12.40 -6.28
CA ALA A 2 24.29 -12.51 -4.87
C ALA A 2 23.20 -13.59 -4.71
N GLN A 3 23.29 -14.39 -3.64
CA GLN A 3 22.27 -15.35 -3.26
C GLN A 3 21.71 -14.97 -1.88
N LEU A 4 20.41 -15.14 -1.70
CA LEU A 4 19.70 -14.92 -0.44
C LEU A 4 19.03 -16.23 -0.04
N LEU A 5 19.34 -16.71 1.17
CA LEU A 5 18.69 -17.87 1.76
C LEU A 5 17.80 -17.41 2.91
N VAL A 6 16.50 -17.66 2.80
CA VAL A 6 15.54 -17.39 3.87
C VAL A 6 15.20 -18.71 4.57
N ARG A 7 15.41 -18.76 5.88
CA ARG A 7 15.19 -19.95 6.72
C ARG A 7 13.96 -19.75 7.60
N ASP A 8 13.41 -20.86 8.09
CA ASP A 8 12.34 -20.89 9.08
C ASP A 8 11.11 -20.07 8.66
N LEU A 9 10.70 -20.21 7.40
CA LEU A 9 9.51 -19.56 6.86
C LEU A 9 8.24 -20.29 7.28
N GLU A 10 7.18 -19.55 7.58
CA GLU A 10 5.86 -20.13 7.82
C GLU A 10 5.36 -20.89 6.58
N ASP A 11 4.79 -22.08 6.79
CA ASP A 11 4.26 -22.93 5.71
C ASP A 11 3.23 -22.19 4.86
N ALA A 12 2.39 -21.36 5.50
CA ALA A 12 1.40 -20.54 4.81
C ALA A 12 2.03 -19.60 3.77
N VAL A 13 3.20 -19.02 4.09
CA VAL A 13 3.91 -18.13 3.17
C VAL A 13 4.50 -18.92 2.02
N VAL A 14 5.06 -20.11 2.29
CA VAL A 14 5.59 -21.00 1.24
C VAL A 14 4.47 -21.40 0.25
N GLN A 15 3.29 -21.74 0.75
CA GLN A 15 2.15 -22.12 -0.08
C GLN A 15 1.64 -20.95 -0.93
N ALA A 16 1.48 -19.77 -0.32
CA ALA A 16 1.07 -18.57 -1.05
C ALA A 16 2.07 -18.23 -2.19
N LEU A 17 3.37 -18.42 -1.94
CA LEU A 17 4.42 -18.13 -2.92
C LEU A 17 4.41 -19.14 -4.09
N LYS A 18 4.15 -20.43 -3.80
CA LYS A 18 3.95 -21.46 -4.84
C LYS A 18 2.72 -21.20 -5.69
N GLN A 19 1.60 -20.85 -5.06
CA GLN A 19 0.37 -20.52 -5.76
C GLN A 19 0.56 -19.33 -6.69
N LYS A 20 1.17 -18.25 -6.19
CA LYS A 20 1.50 -17.07 -6.99
C LYS A 20 2.41 -17.40 -8.18
N ALA A 21 3.41 -18.25 -7.97
CA ALA A 21 4.29 -18.70 -9.05
C ALA A 21 3.52 -19.47 -10.13
N ALA A 22 2.59 -20.36 -9.73
CA ALA A 22 1.74 -21.11 -10.65
C ALA A 22 0.79 -20.20 -11.44
N GLU A 23 0.15 -19.23 -10.77
CA GLU A 23 -0.74 -18.23 -11.40
C GLU A 23 0.01 -17.35 -12.42
N GLU A 24 1.24 -16.95 -12.10
CA GLU A 24 2.09 -16.15 -12.99
C GLU A 24 2.83 -16.99 -14.05
N GLY A 25 2.69 -18.32 -14.04
CA GLY A 25 3.41 -19.23 -14.95
C GLY A 25 4.94 -19.16 -14.79
N THR A 26 5.44 -18.86 -13.60
CA THR A 26 6.86 -18.62 -13.29
C THR A 26 7.37 -19.60 -12.25
N SER A 27 8.69 -19.68 -12.07
CA SER A 27 9.25 -20.45 -10.96
C SER A 27 9.04 -19.73 -9.62
N VAL A 28 9.01 -20.52 -8.54
CA VAL A 28 8.93 -20.00 -7.17
C VAL A 28 10.05 -19.00 -6.88
N GLU A 29 11.26 -19.28 -7.35
CA GLU A 29 12.41 -18.37 -7.21
C GLU A 29 12.19 -17.05 -7.96
N GLU A 30 11.61 -17.09 -9.16
CA GLU A 30 11.36 -15.87 -9.93
C GLU A 30 10.23 -15.04 -9.34
N ALA A 31 9.14 -15.68 -8.88
CA ALA A 31 8.08 -15.02 -8.12
C ALA A 31 8.66 -14.34 -6.86
N HIS A 32 9.55 -15.02 -6.14
CA HIS A 32 10.27 -14.45 -4.99
C HIS A 32 11.11 -13.24 -5.39
N ARG A 33 11.93 -13.34 -6.44
CA ARG A 33 12.74 -12.23 -6.96
C ARG A 33 11.88 -11.03 -7.36
N ARG A 34 10.72 -11.27 -7.97
CA ARG A 34 9.77 -10.21 -8.35
C ARG A 34 9.22 -9.51 -7.13
N ILE A 35 8.81 -10.24 -6.09
CA ILE A 35 8.35 -9.66 -4.82
C ILE A 35 9.44 -8.79 -4.20
N LEU A 36 10.68 -9.28 -4.10
CA LEU A 36 11.79 -8.50 -3.56
C LEU A 36 12.07 -7.23 -4.36
N ARG A 37 12.06 -7.31 -5.70
CA ARG A 37 12.21 -6.13 -6.56
C ARG A 37 11.10 -5.12 -6.31
N VAL A 38 9.85 -5.57 -6.20
CA VAL A 38 8.73 -4.66 -5.94
C VAL A 38 8.84 -4.04 -4.55
N ALA A 39 9.12 -4.84 -3.53
CA ALA A 39 9.19 -4.36 -2.15
C ALA A 39 10.36 -3.40 -1.90
N LEU A 40 11.53 -3.67 -2.51
CA LEU A 40 12.77 -2.94 -2.21
C LEU A 40 13.14 -1.91 -3.27
N LEU A 41 12.83 -2.16 -4.54
CA LEU A 41 13.24 -1.31 -5.66
C LEU A 41 12.10 -0.55 -6.31
N SER A 42 10.83 -0.96 -6.14
CA SER A 42 9.74 -0.06 -6.48
C SER A 42 9.73 1.05 -5.44
N LYS A 43 10.49 2.11 -5.73
CA LYS A 43 10.10 3.45 -5.32
C LYS A 43 8.73 3.67 -5.95
N LYS A 44 7.66 3.28 -5.26
CA LYS A 44 6.43 4.06 -5.41
C LYS A 44 6.90 5.48 -5.14
N PRO A 45 6.83 6.43 -6.09
CA PRO A 45 6.87 7.80 -5.66
C PRO A 45 5.81 7.86 -4.56
N LYS A 46 6.23 8.16 -3.32
CA LYS A 46 5.25 8.60 -2.34
C LYS A 46 4.71 9.85 -3.01
N LYS A 47 3.55 9.73 -3.67
CA LYS A 47 2.85 10.88 -4.22
C LYS A 47 2.89 11.89 -3.10
N GLY A 48 3.40 13.08 -3.39
CA GLY A 48 3.37 14.15 -2.40
C GLY A 48 1.93 14.26 -1.90
N PHE A 49 1.73 14.63 -0.64
CA PHE A 49 0.37 14.78 -0.10
C PHE A 49 -0.52 15.61 -1.04
N LYS A 50 0.05 16.65 -1.66
CA LYS A 50 -0.57 17.44 -2.72
C LYS A 50 -0.97 16.64 -3.97
N GLU A 51 -0.08 15.82 -4.51
CA GLU A 51 -0.36 15.00 -5.71
C GLU A 51 -1.45 13.98 -5.43
N PHE A 52 -1.48 13.42 -4.22
CA PHE A 52 -2.55 12.52 -3.78
C PHE A 52 -3.91 13.24 -3.70
N LEU A 53 -3.95 14.47 -3.17
CA LEU A 53 -5.18 15.27 -3.13
C LEU A 53 -5.72 15.62 -4.52
N LEU A 54 -4.84 15.87 -5.49
CA LEU A 54 -5.25 16.18 -6.88
C LEU A 54 -5.87 14.99 -7.62
N GLU A 55 -5.66 13.77 -7.14
CA GLU A 55 -6.27 12.56 -7.71
C GLU A 55 -7.62 12.23 -7.08
N MET A 56 -8.03 12.94 -6.02
CA MET A 56 -9.36 12.77 -5.46
C MET A 56 -10.40 13.15 -6.52
N PRO A 57 -11.43 12.32 -6.76
CA PRO A 57 -12.53 12.69 -7.64
C PRO A 57 -13.23 13.94 -7.09
N GLU A 58 -13.86 14.72 -7.97
CA GLU A 58 -14.64 15.89 -7.56
C GLU A 58 -15.71 15.47 -6.54
N GLY A 59 -15.66 16.08 -5.35
CA GLY A 59 -16.46 15.70 -4.17
C GLY A 59 -17.90 16.22 -4.19
N GLY A 60 -18.36 16.77 -5.30
CA GLY A 60 -19.60 17.52 -5.39
C GLY A 60 -19.39 18.99 -5.01
N ASP A 61 -20.44 19.61 -4.48
CA ASP A 61 -20.48 21.04 -4.21
C ASP A 61 -19.85 21.38 -2.85
N ASP A 62 -19.10 22.48 -2.80
CA ASP A 62 -18.23 22.86 -1.69
C ASP A 62 -19.00 23.25 -0.42
N TYR A 63 -20.34 23.45 -0.49
CA TYR A 63 -21.17 23.78 0.68
C TYR A 63 -21.05 22.75 1.81
N ILE A 64 -20.68 21.50 1.52
CA ILE A 64 -20.47 20.47 2.54
C ILE A 64 -19.28 20.77 3.45
N PHE A 65 -18.36 21.63 3.01
CA PHE A 65 -17.18 22.06 3.77
C PHE A 65 -17.41 23.40 4.49
N ASP A 66 -18.57 24.04 4.32
CA ASP A 66 -18.86 25.32 4.95
C ASP A 66 -18.84 25.19 6.48
N ARG A 67 -17.98 26.00 7.09
CA ARG A 67 -17.92 26.12 8.55
C ARG A 67 -19.02 27.04 9.03
N HIS A 68 -20.10 26.45 9.56
CA HIS A 68 -21.02 27.20 10.38
C HIS A 68 -20.38 27.56 11.72
N ARG A 69 -20.33 28.86 12.03
CA ARG A 69 -19.93 29.34 13.36
C ARG A 69 -20.97 28.88 14.38
N SER A 70 -20.62 27.89 15.19
CA SER A 70 -21.40 27.51 16.36
C SER A 70 -20.86 28.22 17.61
N GLN A 71 -21.72 28.35 18.62
CA GLN A 71 -21.26 28.82 19.92
C GLN A 71 -20.30 27.77 20.52
N PRO A 72 -19.27 28.21 21.27
CA PRO A 72 -18.40 27.30 22.00
C PRO A 72 -19.23 26.35 22.86
N ARG A 73 -18.77 25.10 23.00
CA ARG A 73 -19.40 24.15 23.92
C ARG A 73 -19.24 24.67 25.35
N GLU A 74 -20.33 24.68 26.12
CA GLU A 74 -20.23 24.91 27.56
C GLU A 74 -19.37 23.82 28.21
N VAL A 75 -18.34 24.25 28.92
CA VAL A 75 -17.46 23.39 29.71
C VAL A 75 -17.70 23.70 31.17
N LEU A 76 -18.04 22.67 31.96
CA LEU A 76 -18.12 22.78 33.40
C LEU A 76 -16.69 22.85 33.95
N LEU A 77 -16.37 23.96 34.62
CA LEU A 77 -15.13 24.17 35.36
C LEU A 77 -15.22 23.55 36.75
#